data_AF-I4C4D6-F1
#
_entry.id   AF-I4C4D6-F1
#
_cell.length_a   1.000
_cell.length_b   1.000
_cell.length_c   1.000
_cell.angle_alpha   90.00
_cell.angle_beta   90.00
_cell.angle_gamma   90.00
#
_symmetry.space_group_name_H-M   'P 1'
#
loop_
_entity.id
_entity.type
_entity.pdbx_description
1 polymer ?
#
loop_
_entity_poly.entity_id
_entity_poly.type
_entity_poly.pdbx_seq_one_letter_code
_entity_poly.pdbx_strand_id
1 'polypeptide(L)'
;MNPKRKIKAKEIISDIRTGMAASELLEKYQFNAKNLRTIFQKLLEARAMSKDELNTHTSLHDGSTQGLRRHPRKPMVFPLKIYDGGDPFKSGTVKDVSEKGVCIEGIDATVGDVKNFIIRFGAFGDSSTMVFEGKCRWVDRHPMTGRVAFAGFEITYISSLDSGELRKLID
;
A
#
# COMPACT_ATOMS: atom_id res chain seq x y z
N MET A 1 -33.93 -10.96 10.37
CA MET A 1 -33.42 -9.84 11.19
C MET A 1 -32.38 -10.41 12.15
N ASN A 2 -31.11 -10.01 12.05
CA ASN A 2 -30.03 -10.56 12.89
C ASN A 2 -29.90 -9.71 14.17
N PRO A 3 -29.88 -10.28 15.39
CA PRO A 3 -29.87 -9.52 16.64
C PRO A 3 -28.64 -8.62 16.75
N LYS A 4 -28.84 -7.40 17.29
CA LYS A 4 -27.78 -6.39 17.48
C LYS A 4 -26.75 -6.90 18.50
N ARG A 5 -25.72 -7.58 18.01
CA ARG A 5 -24.58 -8.06 18.82
C ARG A 5 -23.84 -6.84 19.39
N LYS A 6 -23.80 -6.71 20.73
CA LYS A 6 -23.04 -5.65 21.41
C LYS A 6 -21.57 -6.07 21.46
N ILE A 7 -20.77 -5.57 20.53
CA ILE A 7 -19.32 -5.80 20.51
C ILE A 7 -18.63 -4.66 21.26
N LYS A 8 -17.68 -4.98 22.13
CA LYS A 8 -16.95 -3.98 22.91
C LYS A 8 -15.94 -3.29 21.99
N ALA A 9 -16.03 -1.98 21.87
CA ALA A 9 -15.10 -1.17 21.09
C ALA A 9 -13.62 -1.40 21.47
N LYS A 10 -13.35 -1.71 22.75
CA LYS A 10 -12.01 -2.03 23.26
C LYS A 10 -11.39 -3.28 22.62
N GLU A 11 -12.19 -4.30 22.31
CA GLU A 11 -11.70 -5.53 21.68
C GLU A 11 -11.31 -5.28 20.23
N ILE A 12 -12.14 -4.52 19.50
CA ILE A 12 -11.85 -4.11 18.12
C ILE A 12 -10.55 -3.29 18.06
N ILE A 13 -10.35 -2.34 18.99
CA ILE A 13 -9.11 -1.55 19.06
C ILE A 13 -7.91 -2.45 19.36
N SER A 14 -8.06 -3.41 20.29
CA SER A 14 -6.99 -4.35 20.62
C SER A 14 -6.59 -5.17 19.39
N ASP A 15 -7.57 -5.72 18.67
CA ASP A 15 -7.33 -6.52 17.47
C ASP A 15 -6.63 -5.70 16.38
N ILE A 16 -7.06 -4.46 16.16
CA ILE A 16 -6.42 -3.53 15.22
C ILE A 16 -4.97 -3.27 15.64
N ARG A 17 -4.72 -2.98 16.92
CA ARG A 17 -3.36 -2.73 17.45
C ARG A 17 -2.45 -3.96 17.40
N THR A 18 -3.02 -5.16 17.45
CA THR A 18 -2.27 -6.41 17.22
C THR A 18 -1.98 -6.68 15.75
N GLY A 19 -2.38 -5.79 14.84
CA GLY A 19 -2.10 -5.90 13.41
C GLY A 19 -3.15 -6.65 12.59
N MET A 20 -4.35 -6.89 13.15
CA MET A 20 -5.42 -7.61 12.46
C MET A 20 -5.94 -6.83 11.25
N ALA A 21 -6.01 -7.49 10.10
CA ALA A 21 -6.44 -6.89 8.85
C ALA A 21 -7.96 -6.64 8.81
N ALA A 22 -8.39 -5.70 7.96
CA ALA A 22 -9.81 -5.38 7.81
C ALA A 22 -10.66 -6.59 7.40
N SER A 23 -10.14 -7.50 6.55
CA SER A 23 -10.79 -8.76 6.18
C SER A 23 -11.00 -9.68 7.38
N GLU A 24 -9.98 -9.84 8.22
CA GLU A 24 -10.05 -10.67 9.43
C GLU A 24 -11.04 -10.08 10.45
N LEU A 25 -11.11 -8.76 10.57
CA LEU A 25 -12.12 -8.08 11.39
C LEU A 25 -13.53 -8.28 10.83
N LEU A 26 -13.71 -8.25 9.51
CA LEU A 26 -15.00 -8.53 8.86
C LEU A 26 -15.46 -9.96 9.17
N GLU A 27 -14.57 -10.93 9.10
CA GLU A 27 -14.87 -12.34 9.39
C GLU A 27 -15.11 -12.58 10.88
N LYS A 28 -14.18 -12.16 11.75
CA LYS A 28 -14.23 -12.37 13.21
C LYS A 28 -15.49 -11.76 13.83
N TYR A 29 -15.86 -10.57 13.38
CA TYR A 29 -17.00 -9.84 13.91
C TYR A 29 -18.26 -9.92 13.03
N GLN A 30 -18.21 -10.65 11.92
CA GLN A 30 -19.29 -10.76 10.92
C GLN A 30 -19.81 -9.40 10.47
N PHE A 31 -18.89 -8.44 10.29
CA PHE A 31 -19.23 -7.14 9.75
C PHE A 31 -19.32 -7.20 8.23
N ASN A 32 -20.16 -6.33 7.68
CA ASN A 32 -20.04 -5.96 6.28
C ASN A 32 -19.13 -4.72 6.17
N ALA A 33 -18.56 -4.49 4.98
CA ALA A 33 -17.63 -3.38 4.74
C ALA A 33 -18.21 -2.01 5.16
N LYS A 34 -19.53 -1.83 4.99
CA LYS A 34 -20.25 -0.61 5.39
C LYS A 34 -20.26 -0.41 6.91
N ASN A 35 -20.53 -1.48 7.67
CA ASN A 35 -20.57 -1.46 9.13
C ASN A 35 -19.17 -1.26 9.71
N LEU A 36 -18.15 -1.89 9.14
CA LEU A 36 -16.76 -1.70 9.57
C LEU A 36 -16.33 -0.24 9.41
N ARG A 37 -16.67 0.40 8.28
CA ARG A 37 -16.41 1.82 8.04
C ARG A 37 -17.10 2.72 9.08
N THR A 38 -18.36 2.43 9.41
CA THR A 38 -19.08 3.16 10.47
C THR A 38 -18.43 2.99 11.84
N ILE A 39 -17.87 1.81 12.13
CA ILE A 39 -17.16 1.54 13.38
C ILE A 39 -15.85 2.34 13.43
N PHE A 40 -15.05 2.32 12.37
CA PHE A 40 -13.82 3.13 12.30
C PHE A 40 -14.10 4.61 12.48
N GLN A 41 -15.15 5.13 11.84
CA GLN A 41 -15.56 6.52 11.99
C GLN A 41 -15.92 6.86 13.45
N LYS A 42 -16.68 5.99 14.14
CA LYS A 42 -17.01 6.17 15.56
C LYS A 42 -15.79 6.09 16.48
N LEU A 43 -14.81 5.26 16.15
CA LEU A 43 -13.56 5.14 16.92
C LEU A 43 -12.68 6.40 16.79
N LEU A 44 -12.64 6.99 15.59
CA LEU A 44 -11.98 8.29 15.35
C LEU A 44 -12.70 9.43 16.09
N GLU A 45 -14.02 9.49 16.01
CA GLU A 45 -14.85 10.49 16.69
C GLU A 45 -14.68 10.42 18.22
N ALA A 46 -14.57 9.20 18.77
CA ALA A 46 -14.32 8.97 20.19
C ALA A 46 -12.86 9.22 20.62
N ARG A 47 -11.96 9.61 19.70
CA ARG A 47 -10.50 9.71 19.91
C ARG A 47 -9.87 8.45 20.52
N ALA A 48 -10.52 7.31 20.35
CA ALA A 48 -10.03 6.03 20.84
C ALA A 48 -8.93 5.46 19.93
N MET A 49 -8.76 6.05 18.74
CA MET A 49 -7.76 5.74 17.72
C MET A 49 -7.43 7.00 16.92
N SER A 50 -6.17 7.18 16.54
CA SER A 50 -5.77 8.29 15.67
C SER A 50 -5.95 7.96 14.18
N LYS A 51 -5.98 8.99 13.33
CA LYS A 51 -6.05 8.80 11.87
C LYS A 51 -4.81 8.10 11.32
N ASP A 52 -3.66 8.28 11.97
CA ASP A 52 -2.38 7.67 11.58
C ASP A 52 -2.30 6.20 12.01
N GLU A 53 -2.78 5.86 13.22
CA GLU A 53 -2.98 4.47 13.63
C GLU A 53 -3.95 3.77 12.67
N LEU A 54 -5.06 4.42 12.35
CA LEU A 54 -6.03 3.86 11.42
C LEU A 54 -5.39 3.65 10.04
N ASN A 55 -4.72 4.63 9.42
CA ASN A 55 -4.11 4.48 8.09
C ASN A 55 -3.05 3.38 8.01
N THR A 56 -2.31 3.16 9.10
CA THR A 56 -1.32 2.07 9.19
C THR A 56 -2.00 0.69 9.16
N HIS A 57 -3.22 0.59 9.70
CA HIS A 57 -3.98 -0.67 9.82
C HIS A 57 -5.13 -0.83 8.82
N THR A 58 -5.63 0.26 8.24
CA THR A 58 -6.64 0.32 7.18
C THR A 58 -6.00 0.52 5.83
N SER A 59 -4.82 -0.06 5.63
CA SER A 59 -4.50 -0.59 4.31
C SER A 59 -5.61 -1.57 3.96
N LEU A 60 -6.72 -1.07 3.40
CA LEU A 60 -7.96 -1.79 3.09
C LEU A 60 -7.75 -2.86 1.99
N HIS A 61 -6.50 -3.16 1.67
CA HIS A 61 -6.08 -4.23 0.80
C HIS A 61 -5.06 -5.12 1.50
N ASP A 62 -5.54 -5.94 2.43
CA ASP A 62 -4.83 -7.18 2.80
C ASP A 62 -5.76 -8.40 2.91
N GLY A 63 -6.81 -8.45 2.08
CA GLY A 63 -7.77 -9.55 2.09
C GLY A 63 -7.58 -10.63 1.01
N SER A 64 -6.77 -10.41 -0.03
CA SER A 64 -6.67 -11.37 -1.15
C SER A 64 -5.25 -11.72 -1.60
N THR A 65 -4.20 -11.17 -0.96
CA THR A 65 -2.80 -11.53 -1.27
C THR A 65 -1.93 -11.74 -0.03
N GLN A 66 -2.53 -11.93 1.15
CA GLN A 66 -1.84 -12.43 2.35
C GLN A 66 -1.54 -13.94 2.27
N GLY A 67 -1.64 -14.54 1.09
CA GLY A 67 -1.03 -15.84 0.81
C GLY A 67 0.49 -15.68 0.79
N LEU A 68 1.14 -15.87 1.95
CA LEU A 68 2.58 -16.07 2.10
C LEU A 68 3.43 -15.02 1.35
N ARG A 69 3.36 -13.75 1.77
CA ARG A 69 4.31 -12.74 1.28
C ARG A 69 5.74 -13.25 1.51
N ARG A 70 6.45 -13.56 0.41
CA ARG A 70 7.79 -14.17 0.47
C ARG A 70 8.91 -13.18 0.75
N HIS A 71 8.66 -11.88 0.52
CA HIS A 71 9.64 -10.82 0.69
C HIS A 71 9.09 -9.73 1.62
N PRO A 72 9.80 -9.39 2.72
CA PRO A 72 9.47 -8.23 3.54
C PRO A 72 9.45 -6.95 2.70
N ARG A 73 8.52 -6.04 3.01
CA ARG A 73 8.45 -4.72 2.36
C ARG A 73 8.91 -3.65 3.35
N LYS A 74 9.82 -2.78 2.90
CA LYS A 74 10.25 -1.61 3.67
C LYS A 74 9.37 -0.41 3.30
N PRO A 75 8.65 0.19 4.25
CA PRO A 75 7.94 1.44 4.01
C PRO A 75 8.95 2.56 3.78
N MET A 76 8.66 3.45 2.84
CA MET A 76 9.49 4.62 2.58
C MET A 76 9.18 5.72 3.60
N VAL A 77 10.19 6.11 4.36
CA VAL A 77 10.09 7.18 5.38
C VAL A 77 10.25 8.60 4.79
N PHE A 78 10.56 8.70 3.50
CA PHE A 78 10.66 9.94 2.75
C PHE A 78 9.97 9.79 1.37
N PRO A 79 9.48 10.88 0.76
CA PRO A 79 8.79 10.82 -0.52
C PRO A 79 9.79 10.53 -1.65
N LEU A 80 9.92 9.26 -2.03
CA LEU A 80 10.73 8.84 -3.17
C LEU A 80 9.93 8.96 -4.47
N LYS A 81 10.36 9.86 -5.37
CA LYS A 81 9.70 10.06 -6.66
C LYS A 81 10.03 8.95 -7.65
N ILE A 82 9.00 8.54 -8.39
CA ILE A 82 9.08 7.54 -9.45
C ILE A 82 8.36 8.07 -10.68
N TYR A 83 8.88 7.77 -11.86
CA TYR A 83 8.38 8.25 -13.15
C TYR A 83 8.05 7.08 -14.06
N ASP A 84 7.01 7.21 -14.89
CA ASP A 84 6.74 6.28 -15.99
C ASP A 84 7.77 6.52 -17.11
N GLY A 85 8.53 5.50 -17.47
CA GLY A 85 9.55 5.56 -18.51
C GLY A 85 8.97 5.76 -19.91
N GLY A 86 7.68 5.45 -20.12
CA GLY A 86 6.98 5.73 -21.37
C GLY A 86 6.42 7.16 -21.44
N ASP A 87 6.28 7.83 -20.29
CA ASP A 87 5.79 9.21 -20.21
C ASP A 87 6.37 9.91 -18.96
N PRO A 88 7.46 10.68 -19.11
CA PRO A 88 8.16 11.28 -17.97
C PRO A 88 7.34 12.37 -17.26
N PHE A 89 6.23 12.84 -17.83
CA PHE A 89 5.31 13.76 -17.16
C PHE A 89 4.38 13.03 -16.18
N LYS A 90 4.25 11.70 -16.29
CA LYS A 90 3.56 10.87 -15.32
C LYS A 90 4.52 10.47 -14.21
N SER A 91 4.24 10.97 -13.00
CA SER A 91 5.03 10.68 -11.81
C SER A 91 4.16 10.25 -10.64
N GLY A 92 4.77 9.49 -9.74
CA GLY A 92 4.17 9.03 -8.50
C GLY A 92 5.14 9.12 -7.34
N THR A 93 4.73 8.52 -6.23
CA THR A 93 5.55 8.40 -5.02
C THR A 93 5.58 6.95 -4.58
N VAL A 94 6.76 6.42 -4.29
CA VAL A 94 6.93 5.07 -3.74
C VAL A 94 6.51 5.06 -2.27
N LYS A 95 5.63 4.12 -1.90
CA LYS A 95 5.12 3.96 -0.52
C LYS A 95 5.84 2.86 0.23
N ASP A 96 6.08 1.75 -0.46
CA ASP A 96 6.88 0.64 0.04
C ASP A 96 7.59 -0.05 -1.11
N VAL A 97 8.68 -0.72 -0.78
CA VAL A 97 9.48 -1.47 -1.74
C VAL A 97 10.01 -2.76 -1.12
N SER A 98 10.25 -3.74 -1.98
CA SER A 98 10.91 -5.01 -1.70
C SER A 98 11.75 -5.40 -2.90
N GLU A 99 12.55 -6.46 -2.79
CA GLU A 99 13.35 -6.95 -3.92
C GLU A 99 12.52 -7.36 -5.15
N LYS A 100 11.22 -7.65 -4.96
CA LYS A 100 10.33 -8.17 -6.01
C LYS A 100 9.12 -7.31 -6.31
N GLY A 101 8.96 -6.18 -5.63
CA GLY A 101 7.76 -5.39 -5.84
C GLY A 101 7.81 -4.02 -5.18
N VAL A 102 6.98 -3.14 -5.70
CA VAL A 102 6.88 -1.74 -5.30
C VAL A 102 5.41 -1.34 -5.18
N CYS A 103 5.07 -0.52 -4.20
CA CYS A 103 3.78 0.16 -4.10
C CYS A 103 3.95 1.61 -4.50
N ILE A 104 3.14 2.06 -5.45
CA ILE A 104 3.22 3.41 -6.03
C ILE A 104 1.89 4.13 -5.84
N GLU A 105 1.94 5.35 -5.34
CA GLU A 105 0.83 6.30 -5.33
C GLU A 105 0.92 7.24 -6.53
N GLY A 106 -0.21 7.53 -7.17
CA GLY A 106 -0.35 8.61 -8.15
C GLY A 106 -0.01 8.28 -9.61
N ILE A 107 0.34 7.02 -9.92
CA ILE A 107 0.46 6.55 -11.30
C ILE A 107 -0.77 5.73 -11.68
N ASP A 108 -1.45 6.14 -12.74
CA ASP A 108 -2.57 5.38 -13.31
C ASP A 108 -2.11 4.02 -13.85
N ALA A 109 -2.83 2.98 -13.47
CA ALA A 109 -2.59 1.61 -13.89
C ALA A 109 -3.86 0.75 -13.82
N THR A 110 -3.81 -0.36 -14.55
CA THR A 110 -4.76 -1.46 -14.50
C THR A 110 -4.00 -2.75 -14.22
N VAL A 111 -4.66 -3.72 -13.56
CA VAL A 111 -4.06 -5.03 -13.31
C VAL A 111 -3.64 -5.68 -14.63
N GLY A 112 -2.38 -6.12 -14.68
CA GLY A 112 -1.77 -6.70 -15.87
C GLY A 112 -0.91 -5.74 -16.68
N ASP A 113 -1.07 -4.42 -16.51
CA ASP A 113 -0.25 -3.41 -17.19
C ASP A 113 1.23 -3.64 -16.89
N VAL A 114 2.06 -3.49 -17.93
CA VAL A 114 3.52 -3.52 -17.81
C VAL A 114 4.03 -2.11 -18.06
N LYS A 115 4.85 -1.60 -17.14
CA LYS A 115 5.42 -0.25 -17.21
C LYS A 115 6.90 -0.30 -16.92
N ASN A 116 7.65 0.56 -17.59
CA ASN A 116 9.02 0.87 -17.21
C ASN A 116 8.98 2.01 -16.20
N PHE A 117 9.74 1.89 -15.12
CA PHE A 117 9.81 2.89 -14.07
C PHE A 117 11.21 3.43 -13.95
N ILE A 118 11.31 4.73 -13.68
CA ILE A 118 12.57 5.42 -13.44
C ILE A 118 12.49 6.03 -12.04
N ILE A 119 13.44 5.68 -11.18
CA ILE A 119 13.63 6.33 -9.89
C ILE A 119 14.96 7.08 -9.93
N ARG A 120 14.96 8.33 -9.52
CA ARG A 120 16.17 9.14 -9.38
C ARG A 120 16.44 9.36 -7.89
N PHE A 121 17.64 9.00 -7.43
CA PHE A 121 18.09 9.22 -6.06
C PHE A 121 19.50 9.80 -6.07
N GLY A 122 19.78 10.69 -5.13
CA GLY A 122 21.04 11.40 -5.04
C GLY A 122 20.92 12.61 -4.13
N ALA A 123 21.82 12.73 -3.17
CA ALA A 123 22.05 13.96 -2.43
C ALA A 123 23.28 14.64 -3.04
N PHE A 124 23.16 15.91 -3.44
CA PHE A 124 24.27 16.79 -3.80
C PHE A 124 25.37 16.19 -4.70
N GLY A 125 25.10 16.09 -6.02
CA GLY A 125 26.15 15.88 -7.04
C GLY A 125 26.15 14.51 -7.71
N ASP A 126 25.77 13.44 -6.99
CA ASP A 126 25.69 12.09 -7.56
C ASP A 126 24.24 11.73 -7.85
N SER A 127 23.77 12.02 -9.08
CA SER A 127 22.45 11.58 -9.52
C SER A 127 22.50 10.11 -9.95
N SER A 128 22.20 9.20 -9.03
CA SER A 128 21.96 7.80 -9.37
C SER A 128 20.54 7.65 -9.91
N THR A 129 20.39 6.86 -10.96
CA THR A 129 19.10 6.55 -11.57
C THR A 129 18.99 5.05 -11.64
N MET A 130 17.84 4.52 -11.23
CA MET A 130 17.49 3.12 -11.44
C MET A 130 16.29 3.00 -12.36
N VAL A 131 16.37 2.00 -13.23
CA VAL A 131 15.29 1.63 -14.14
C VAL A 131 14.87 0.18 -13.89
N PHE A 132 13.56 -0.07 -13.87
CA PHE A 132 13.03 -1.42 -13.81
C PHE A 132 11.68 -1.54 -14.52
N GLU A 133 11.35 -2.74 -14.97
CA GLU A 133 10.03 -3.09 -15.47
C GLU A 133 9.16 -3.62 -14.32
N GLY A 134 7.94 -3.10 -14.22
CA GLY A 134 6.95 -3.53 -13.26
C GLY A 134 5.64 -3.97 -13.92
N LYS A 135 5.12 -5.13 -13.54
CA LYS A 135 3.77 -5.58 -13.90
C LYS A 135 2.78 -5.30 -12.77
N CYS A 136 1.72 -4.55 -13.07
CA CYS A 136 0.68 -4.23 -12.10
C CYS A 136 -0.05 -5.50 -11.65
N ARG A 137 -0.11 -5.73 -10.33
CA ARG A 137 -0.78 -6.88 -9.72
C ARG A 137 -2.09 -6.51 -9.06
N TRP A 138 -2.20 -5.28 -8.57
CA TRP A 138 -3.42 -4.77 -7.96
C TRP A 138 -3.45 -3.24 -8.07
N VAL A 139 -4.66 -2.69 -8.01
CA VAL A 139 -4.93 -1.25 -8.05
C VAL A 139 -5.97 -0.97 -6.96
N ASP A 140 -5.68 -0.01 -6.09
CA ASP A 140 -6.63 0.59 -5.17
C ASP A 140 -7.08 1.94 -5.72
N ARG A 141 -8.39 2.19 -5.71
CA ARG A 141 -9.00 3.37 -6.31
C ARG A 141 -9.67 4.21 -5.23
N HIS A 142 -9.46 5.51 -5.30
CA HIS A 142 -10.08 6.43 -4.35
C HIS A 142 -11.62 6.36 -4.48
N PRO A 143 -12.38 6.09 -3.39
CA PRO A 143 -13.81 5.79 -3.47
C PRO A 143 -14.66 6.89 -4.08
N MET A 144 -14.24 8.15 -3.95
CA MET A 144 -15.02 9.30 -4.43
C MET A 144 -14.66 9.73 -5.86
N THR A 145 -13.43 9.47 -6.31
CA THR A 145 -12.94 9.99 -7.60
C THR A 145 -12.74 8.89 -8.63
N GLY A 146 -12.70 7.62 -8.21
CA GLY A 146 -12.39 6.47 -9.08
C GLY A 146 -10.96 6.43 -9.61
N ARG A 147 -10.15 7.47 -9.31
CA ARG A 147 -8.74 7.55 -9.70
C ARG A 147 -7.92 6.54 -8.91
N VAL A 148 -6.83 6.10 -9.51
CA VAL A 148 -5.88 5.22 -8.82
C VAL A 148 -5.28 5.97 -7.63
N ALA A 149 -5.55 5.45 -6.43
CA ALA A 149 -4.89 5.91 -5.22
C ALA A 149 -3.53 5.22 -5.12
N PHE A 150 -3.53 3.89 -5.20
CA PHE A 150 -2.32 3.07 -5.11
C PHE A 150 -2.32 1.99 -6.17
N ALA A 151 -1.14 1.60 -6.63
CA ALA A 151 -0.96 0.42 -7.46
C ALA A 151 0.28 -0.34 -7.00
N GLY A 152 0.13 -1.65 -6.87
CA GLY A 152 1.23 -2.56 -6.58
C GLY A 152 1.76 -3.19 -7.84
N PHE A 153 3.07 -3.09 -8.03
CA PHE A 153 3.78 -3.68 -9.16
C PHE A 153 4.72 -4.78 -8.67
N GLU A 154 4.76 -5.88 -9.41
CA GLU A 154 5.83 -6.87 -9.32
C GLU A 154 6.94 -6.47 -10.27
N ILE A 155 8.18 -6.49 -9.80
CA ILE A 155 9.36 -6.21 -10.61
C ILE A 155 9.64 -7.43 -11.48
N THR A 156 9.38 -7.33 -12.78
CA THR A 156 9.56 -8.41 -13.75
C THR A 156 10.95 -8.39 -14.37
N TYR A 157 11.56 -7.21 -14.48
CA TYR A 157 12.92 -7.04 -14.97
C TYR A 157 13.62 -5.87 -14.28
N ILE A 158 14.87 -6.06 -13.89
CA ILE A 158 15.76 -5.03 -13.35
C ILE A 158 17.20 -5.43 -13.65
N SER A 159 18.05 -4.48 -14.04
CA SER A 159 19.46 -4.80 -14.31
C SER A 159 20.21 -5.18 -13.03
N SER A 160 21.35 -5.87 -13.14
CA SER A 160 22.16 -6.21 -11.97
C SER A 160 22.64 -4.96 -11.23
N LEU A 161 23.04 -3.92 -11.97
CA LEU A 161 23.43 -2.62 -11.42
C LEU A 161 22.27 -1.98 -10.64
N ASP A 162 21.10 -1.86 -11.26
CA ASP A 162 19.92 -1.24 -10.65
C ASP A 162 19.40 -2.04 -9.45
N SER A 163 19.51 -3.37 -9.49
CA SER A 163 19.15 -4.23 -8.36
C SER A 163 20.03 -3.98 -7.13
N GLY A 164 21.30 -3.60 -7.34
CA GLY A 164 22.21 -3.18 -6.29
C GLY A 164 21.72 -1.88 -5.63
N GLU A 165 21.29 -0.91 -6.42
CA GLU A 165 20.71 0.34 -5.91
C GLU A 165 19.37 0.11 -5.19
N LEU A 166 18.53 -0.79 -5.69
CA LEU A 166 17.29 -1.18 -5.02
C LEU A 166 17.54 -1.74 -3.62
N ARG A 167 18.57 -2.57 -3.46
CA ARG A 167 18.93 -3.12 -2.14
C ARG A 167 19.35 -2.03 -1.15
N LYS A 168 20.09 -1.01 -1.59
CA LYS A 168 20.45 0.14 -0.75
C LYS A 168 19.23 0.91 -0.21
N LEU A 169 18.07 0.84 -0.90
CA LEU A 169 16.82 1.43 -0.42
C LEU A 169 16.11 0.53 0.61
N ILE A 170 16.32 -0.78 0.51
CA ILE A 170 15.71 -1.79 1.38
C ILE A 170 16.50 -1.96 2.68
N ASP A 171 17.82 -1.82 2.65
CA ASP A 171 18.70 -1.86 3.84
C ASP A 171 18.59 -0.59 4.67
#